data_AF-A0A3P5WFB9-F1
#
_entry.id   AF-A0A3P5WFB9-F1
#
_cell.length_a   1.000
_cell.length_b   1.000
_cell.length_c   1.000
_cell.angle_alpha   90.00
_cell.angle_beta   90.00
_cell.angle_gamma   90.00
#
_symmetry.space_group_name_H-M   'P 1'
#
loop_
_entity.id
_entity.type
_entity.pdbx_description
1 polymer ?
#
loop_
_entity_poly.entity_id
_entity_poly.type
_entity_poly.pdbx_seq_one_letter_code
_entity_poly.pdbx_strand_id
1 'polypeptide(L)'
;MDANDMNDPAPDITMSSTEAAAYLSGLVGYGVSAEVLESLNAFGRGPVTEEQGQSLVYRRSALDAFLRENGADPMVWMAGAWRTIADQVEAVTADHPELQSETFVEKLRNQESDDGWDADKAR
;
A
#
# COMPACT_ATOMS: atom_id res chain seq x y z
N MET A 1 -46.49 5.71 10.23
CA MET A 1 -45.18 6.40 10.19
C MET A 1 -44.21 5.37 10.69
N ASP A 2 -43.73 4.53 9.78
CA ASP A 2 -42.96 3.34 10.13
C ASP A 2 -41.48 3.67 10.33
N ALA A 3 -40.93 3.09 11.38
CA ALA A 3 -39.55 3.16 11.80
C ALA A 3 -38.63 2.46 10.80
N ASN A 4 -37.51 3.12 10.41
CA ASN A 4 -36.24 2.42 10.14
C ASN A 4 -35.04 3.38 9.94
N ASP A 5 -34.68 4.17 10.95
CA ASP A 5 -33.42 4.96 10.97
C ASP A 5 -32.33 4.28 11.82
N MET A 6 -32.30 2.94 11.88
CA MET A 6 -31.27 2.19 12.62
C MET A 6 -30.20 1.56 11.72
N ASN A 7 -30.12 1.96 10.46
CA ASN A 7 -29.15 1.38 9.52
C ASN A 7 -28.38 2.45 8.75
N ASP A 8 -28.12 3.60 9.37
CA ASP A 8 -27.06 4.47 8.89
C ASP A 8 -25.76 3.91 9.48
N PRO A 9 -24.92 3.19 8.70
CA PRO A 9 -23.60 2.83 9.19
C PRO A 9 -22.92 4.13 9.59
N ALA A 10 -22.38 4.18 10.81
CA ALA A 10 -21.69 5.38 11.31
C ALA A 10 -20.81 5.97 10.21
N PRO A 11 -20.84 7.30 10.00
CA PRO A 11 -20.17 7.92 8.86
C PRO A 11 -18.72 7.46 8.84
N ASP A 12 -18.33 6.86 7.71
CA ASP A 12 -17.00 6.31 7.54
C ASP A 12 -15.98 7.42 7.78
N ILE A 13 -15.09 7.20 8.73
CA ILE A 13 -14.15 8.22 9.18
C ILE A 13 -13.13 8.41 8.08
N THR A 14 -13.11 9.60 7.50
CA THR A 14 -12.11 10.01 6.52
C THR A 14 -10.87 10.54 7.24
N MET A 15 -9.70 10.13 6.77
CA MET A 15 -8.39 10.37 7.38
C MET A 15 -7.43 10.89 6.31
N SER A 16 -6.58 11.84 6.69
CA SER A 16 -5.39 12.21 5.90
C SER A 16 -4.36 11.06 5.85
N SER A 17 -3.37 11.14 4.96
CA SER A 17 -2.26 10.15 4.90
C SER A 17 -1.59 9.94 6.26
N THR A 18 -1.38 11.01 7.04
CA THR A 18 -0.75 10.95 8.36
C THR A 18 -1.64 10.25 9.39
N GLU A 19 -2.94 10.56 9.40
CA GLU A 19 -3.89 9.92 10.31
C GLU A 19 -4.10 8.44 9.98
N ALA A 20 -4.17 8.11 8.69
CA ALA A 20 -4.24 6.74 8.21
C ALA A 20 -3.00 5.93 8.58
N ALA A 21 -1.81 6.52 8.43
CA ALA A 21 -0.54 5.91 8.81
C ALA A 21 -0.47 5.65 10.32
N ALA A 22 -0.88 6.63 11.13
CA ALA A 22 -0.96 6.47 12.59
C ALA A 22 -1.97 5.38 13.00
N TYR A 23 -3.13 5.35 12.34
CA TYR A 23 -4.17 4.33 12.55
C TYR A 23 -3.63 2.93 12.27
N LEU A 24 -3.05 2.71 11.09
CA LEU A 24 -2.46 1.43 10.71
C LEU A 24 -1.34 1.03 11.66
N SER A 25 -0.45 1.97 12.00
CA SER A 25 0.66 1.71 12.94
C SER A 25 0.17 1.15 14.27
N GLY A 26 -0.92 1.72 14.81
CA GLY A 26 -1.53 1.25 16.04
C GLY A 26 -2.13 -0.16 15.93
N LEU A 27 -2.60 -0.56 14.74
CA LEU A 27 -3.18 -1.88 14.51
C LEU A 27 -2.13 -2.96 14.23
N VAL A 28 -1.10 -2.62 13.45
CA VAL A 28 -0.10 -3.61 13.01
C VAL A 28 1.10 -3.74 13.95
N GLY A 29 1.29 -2.79 14.87
CA GLY A 29 2.40 -2.81 15.83
C GLY A 29 3.76 -2.40 15.22
N TYR A 30 3.76 -1.87 14.00
CA TYR A 30 4.92 -1.33 13.29
C TYR A 30 4.72 0.15 12.99
N GLY A 31 5.82 0.90 12.88
CA GLY A 31 5.75 2.29 12.40
C GLY A 31 5.47 2.32 10.90
N VAL A 32 4.26 2.70 10.51
CA VAL A 32 3.86 2.99 9.13
C VAL A 32 3.90 4.51 8.94
N SER A 33 4.61 4.98 7.92
CA SER A 33 4.65 6.40 7.56
C SER A 33 3.63 6.73 6.46
N ALA A 34 3.26 8.02 6.35
CA ALA A 34 2.41 8.50 5.26
C ALA A 34 3.03 8.22 3.88
N GLU A 35 4.35 8.34 3.76
CA GLU A 35 5.11 8.08 2.52
C GLU A 35 4.98 6.63 2.05
N VAL A 36 4.91 5.67 2.98
CA VAL A 36 4.66 4.26 2.64
C VAL A 36 3.27 4.09 2.02
N LEU A 37 2.25 4.73 2.58
CA LEU A 37 0.88 4.66 2.04
C LEU A 37 0.77 5.33 0.67
N GLU A 38 1.41 6.49 0.50
CA GLU A 38 1.45 7.19 -0.78
C GLU A 38 2.19 6.38 -1.85
N SER A 39 3.30 5.75 -1.48
CA SER A 39 4.04 4.86 -2.38
C SER A 39 3.19 3.65 -2.80
N LEU A 40 2.55 2.99 -1.84
CA LEU A 40 1.65 1.87 -2.13
C LEU A 40 0.49 2.28 -3.04
N ASN A 41 -0.10 3.45 -2.81
CA ASN A 41 -1.15 3.99 -3.68
C ASN A 41 -0.62 4.29 -5.10
N ALA A 42 0.56 4.91 -5.22
CA ALA A 42 1.19 5.17 -6.51
C ALA A 42 1.48 3.87 -7.29
N PHE A 43 1.74 2.77 -6.58
CA PHE A 43 1.92 1.44 -7.16
C PHE A 43 0.62 0.66 -7.38
N GLY A 44 -0.54 1.26 -7.08
CA GLY A 44 -1.86 0.61 -7.23
C GLY A 44 -2.08 -0.55 -6.26
N ARG A 45 -1.34 -0.60 -5.15
CA ARG A 45 -1.35 -1.68 -4.14
C ARG A 45 -1.65 -1.19 -2.72
N GLY A 46 -1.95 0.10 -2.55
CA GLY A 46 -2.32 0.67 -1.27
C GLY A 46 -3.80 0.50 -0.93
N PRO A 47 -4.20 0.91 0.29
CA PRO A 47 -5.60 1.05 0.64
C PRO A 47 -6.33 1.97 -0.35
N VAL A 48 -7.61 1.70 -0.60
CA VAL A 48 -8.42 2.55 -1.48
C VAL A 48 -8.50 3.96 -0.91
N THR A 49 -8.14 4.94 -1.74
CA THR A 49 -8.21 6.37 -1.44
C THR A 49 -9.28 7.07 -2.25
N GLU A 50 -9.83 8.16 -1.71
CA GLU A 50 -10.68 9.10 -2.44
C GLU A 50 -9.94 10.42 -2.63
N GLU A 51 -10.11 11.05 -3.79
CA GLU A 51 -9.59 12.39 -4.03
C GLU A 51 -10.54 13.44 -3.44
N GLN A 52 -10.04 14.25 -2.52
CA GLN A 52 -10.75 15.42 -2.01
C GLN A 52 -9.93 16.67 -2.33
N GLY A 53 -10.24 17.28 -3.47
CA GLY A 53 -9.49 18.43 -3.99
C GLY A 53 -8.11 18.01 -4.49
N GLN A 54 -7.05 18.45 -3.80
CA GLN A 54 -5.66 18.10 -4.13
C GLN A 54 -5.06 17.06 -3.18
N SER A 55 -5.87 16.46 -2.31
CA SER A 55 -5.41 15.55 -1.26
C SER A 55 -6.07 14.19 -1.39
N LEU A 56 -5.29 13.15 -1.12
CA LEU A 56 -5.80 11.80 -0.96
C LEU A 56 -6.37 11.65 0.45
N VAL A 57 -7.55 11.05 0.53
CA VAL A 57 -8.22 10.79 1.80
C VAL A 57 -8.51 9.29 1.91
N TYR A 58 -8.23 8.76 3.08
CA TYR A 58 -8.37 7.34 3.41
C TYR A 58 -9.64 7.16 4.22
N ARG A 59 -10.40 6.13 3.90
CA ARG A 59 -11.53 5.71 4.73
C ARG A 59 -11.11 4.60 5.67
N ARG A 60 -11.59 4.64 6.92
CA ARG A 60 -11.30 3.59 7.90
C ARG A 60 -11.68 2.21 7.37
N SER A 61 -12.86 2.08 6.75
CA SER A 61 -13.31 0.80 6.19
C SER A 61 -12.36 0.25 5.11
N ALA A 62 -11.76 1.13 4.30
CA ALA A 62 -10.79 0.77 3.27
C ALA A 62 -9.44 0.34 3.88
N LEU A 63 -8.99 1.00 4.94
CA LEU A 63 -7.79 0.61 5.69
C LEU A 63 -7.98 -0.76 6.35
N ASP A 64 -9.13 -1.01 6.97
CA ASP A 64 -9.46 -2.28 7.60
C ASP A 64 -9.60 -3.42 6.56
N ALA A 65 -10.19 -3.14 5.40
CA ALA A 65 -10.27 -4.09 4.29
C ALA A 65 -8.87 -4.43 3.76
N PHE A 66 -8.02 -3.42 3.55
CA PHE A 66 -6.64 -3.61 3.12
C PHE A 66 -5.85 -4.53 4.06
N LEU A 67 -5.95 -4.32 5.38
CA LEU A 67 -5.32 -5.19 6.37
C LEU A 67 -5.86 -6.62 6.34
N ARG A 68 -7.17 -6.79 6.13
CA ARG A 68 -7.79 -8.13 6.04
C ARG A 68 -7.29 -8.91 4.83
N GLU A 69 -7.05 -8.22 3.72
CA GLU A 69 -6.65 -8.82 2.45
C GLU A 69 -5.14 -9.09 2.38
N ASN A 70 -4.32 -8.19 2.96
CA ASN A 70 -2.87 -8.21 2.80
C ASN A 70 -2.12 -8.59 4.09
N GLY A 71 -2.82 -8.74 5.20
CA GLY A 71 -2.22 -8.99 6.52
C GLY A 71 -1.62 -7.73 7.15
N ALA A 72 -0.94 -7.91 8.28
CA ALA A 72 -0.42 -6.84 9.13
C ALA A 72 1.07 -6.53 8.92
N ASP A 73 1.74 -7.12 7.93
CA ASP A 73 3.18 -6.93 7.72
C ASP A 73 3.46 -5.91 6.60
N PRO A 74 3.96 -4.69 6.91
CA PRO A 74 4.26 -3.69 5.90
C PRO A 74 5.31 -4.12 4.87
N MET A 75 6.22 -5.03 5.24
CA MET A 75 7.22 -5.55 4.30
C MET A 75 6.56 -6.41 3.21
N VAL A 76 5.53 -7.17 3.57
CA VAL A 76 4.75 -7.97 2.62
C VAL A 76 3.98 -7.07 1.65
N TRP A 77 3.44 -5.94 2.13
CA TRP A 77 2.75 -4.98 1.26
C TRP A 77 3.68 -4.40 0.21
N MET A 78 4.87 -3.94 0.63
CA MET A 78 5.88 -3.38 -0.27
C MET A 78 6.44 -4.42 -1.25
N ALA A 79 6.72 -5.64 -0.79
CA ALA A 79 7.15 -6.73 -1.66
C ALA A 79 6.09 -7.05 -2.74
N GLY A 80 4.80 -7.05 -2.37
CA GLY A 80 3.70 -7.21 -3.32
C GLY A 80 3.63 -6.07 -4.35
N ALA A 81 3.92 -4.83 -3.94
CA ALA A 81 4.01 -3.69 -4.84
C ALA A 81 5.18 -3.84 -5.82
N TRP A 82 6.37 -4.19 -5.35
CA TRP A 82 7.54 -4.40 -6.22
C TRP A 82 7.35 -5.54 -7.22
N ARG A 83 6.73 -6.65 -6.79
CA ARG A 83 6.38 -7.76 -7.70
C ARG A 83 5.44 -7.29 -8.82
N THR A 84 4.44 -6.47 -8.49
CA THR A 84 3.50 -5.92 -9.48
C THR A 84 4.21 -5.04 -10.51
N ILE A 85 5.19 -4.24 -10.08
CA ILE A 85 6.01 -3.42 -10.99
C ILE A 85 6.88 -4.32 -11.87
N ALA A 86 7.53 -5.33 -11.29
CA ALA A 86 8.36 -6.27 -12.04
C ALA A 86 7.55 -6.98 -13.14
N ASP A 87 6.33 -7.40 -12.84
CA ASP A 87 5.44 -8.06 -13.80
C ASP A 87 4.99 -7.09 -14.91
N GLN A 88 4.73 -5.81 -14.59
CA GLN A 88 4.43 -4.79 -15.60
C GLN A 88 5.63 -4.53 -16.53
N VAL A 89 6.84 -4.45 -15.97
CA VAL A 89 8.07 -4.27 -16.76
C VAL A 89 8.31 -5.48 -17.66
N GLU A 90 8.15 -6.70 -17.13
CA GLU A 90 8.30 -7.93 -17.90
C GLU A 90 7.32 -7.95 -19.09
N ALA A 91 6.05 -7.60 -18.87
CA ALA A 91 5.03 -7.50 -19.92
C ALA A 91 5.43 -6.50 -21.02
N VAL A 92 5.87 -5.29 -20.65
CA VAL A 92 6.32 -4.29 -21.64
C VAL A 92 7.52 -4.78 -22.44
N THR A 93 8.44 -5.50 -21.79
CA THR A 93 9.69 -5.93 -22.45
C THR A 93 9.53 -7.19 -23.28
N ALA A 94 8.52 -8.01 -22.98
CA ALA A 94 8.08 -9.09 -23.87
C ALA A 94 7.56 -8.55 -25.21
N ASP A 95 6.90 -7.38 -25.19
CA ASP A 95 6.41 -6.69 -26.38
C ASP A 95 7.50 -5.82 -27.08
N HIS A 96 8.61 -5.56 -26.40
CA HIS A 96 9.73 -4.72 -26.85
C HIS A 96 11.09 -5.39 -26.56
N PRO A 97 11.46 -6.44 -27.32
CA PRO A 97 12.66 -7.25 -27.08
C PRO A 97 13.97 -6.47 -27.21
N GLU A 98 13.96 -5.29 -27.83
CA GLU A 98 15.08 -4.34 -27.86
C GLU A 98 15.44 -3.72 -26.49
N LEU A 99 14.57 -3.80 -25.49
CA LEU A 99 14.74 -3.09 -24.20
C LEU A 99 15.67 -3.77 -23.18
N GLN A 100 16.22 -4.96 -23.46
CA GLN A 100 17.23 -5.68 -22.62
C GLN A 100 17.03 -5.53 -21.09
N SER A 101 15.80 -5.74 -20.62
CA SER A 101 15.36 -5.46 -19.24
C SER A 101 15.58 -6.59 -18.24
N GLU A 102 16.04 -7.77 -18.68
CA GLU A 102 16.09 -9.00 -17.86
C GLU A 102 16.84 -8.75 -16.53
N THR A 103 17.97 -8.05 -16.58
CA THR A 103 18.77 -7.70 -15.39
C THR A 103 18.04 -6.75 -14.43
N PHE A 104 17.16 -5.89 -14.95
CA PHE A 104 16.38 -4.93 -14.16
C PHE A 104 15.16 -5.57 -13.51
N VAL A 105 14.45 -6.44 -14.25
CA VAL A 105 13.33 -7.24 -13.71
C VAL A 105 13.81 -8.19 -12.62
N GLU A 106 14.96 -8.84 -12.83
CA GLU A 106 15.56 -9.73 -11.84
C GLU A 106 15.98 -8.97 -10.57
N LYS A 107 16.53 -7.76 -10.70
CA LYS A 107 16.85 -6.90 -9.54
C LYS A 107 15.60 -6.47 -8.77
N LEU A 108 14.51 -6.10 -9.45
CA LEU A 108 13.25 -5.74 -8.79
C LEU A 108 12.64 -6.93 -8.04
N ARG A 109 12.74 -8.14 -8.60
CA ARG A 109 12.27 -9.37 -7.96
C ARG A 109 13.14 -9.75 -6.76
N ASN A 110 14.47 -9.60 -6.87
CA ASN A 110 15.43 -9.98 -5.85
C ASN A 110 15.71 -8.91 -4.79
N GLN A 111 15.04 -7.74 -4.84
CA GLN A 111 15.15 -6.73 -3.79
C GLN A 111 14.67 -7.26 -2.41
N GLU A 112 13.95 -8.40 -2.37
CA GLU A 112 13.73 -9.19 -1.15
C GLU A 112 15.02 -9.64 -0.44
N SER A 113 16.18 -9.68 -1.12
CA SER A 113 17.39 -10.36 -0.65
C SER A 113 18.59 -9.46 -0.33
N ASP A 114 18.64 -8.23 -0.86
CA ASP A 114 19.86 -7.40 -0.84
C ASP A 114 19.68 -6.02 -0.17
N ASP A 115 18.50 -5.73 0.35
CA ASP A 115 18.32 -4.57 1.21
C ASP A 115 18.89 -4.90 2.59
N GLY A 116 20.18 -4.58 2.76
CA GLY A 116 20.90 -4.48 4.03
C GLY A 116 20.28 -3.46 4.99
N TRP A 117 19.00 -3.66 5.31
CA TRP A 117 18.29 -2.96 6.37
C TRP A 117 18.72 -3.59 7.70
N ASP A 118 19.74 -2.96 8.27
CA ASP A 118 20.26 -3.28 9.59
C ASP A 118 19.28 -2.77 10.65
N ALA A 119 18.45 -3.67 11.18
CA ALA A 119 17.45 -3.38 12.21
C ALA A 119 18.06 -2.74 13.47
N ASP A 120 19.38 -2.84 13.67
CA ASP A 120 20.12 -2.22 14.77
C ASP A 120 20.38 -0.71 14.59
N LYS A 121 20.12 -0.12 13.41
CA LYS A 121 20.23 1.34 13.22
C LYS A 121 18.96 2.13 13.57
N ALA A 122 17.88 1.47 13.93
CA ALA A 122 16.61 2.10 14.32
C ALA A 122 16.45 2.28 15.85
N ARG A 123 17.56 2.28 16.61
CA ARG A 123 17.56 2.40 18.08
C ARG A 123 18.26 3.65 18.58
#